data_AF-A0A2W6D022-F1
#
_entry.id   AF-A0A2W6D022-F1
#
_cell.length_a   1.000
_cell.length_b   1.000
_cell.length_c   1.000
_cell.angle_alpha   90.00
_cell.angle_beta   90.00
_cell.angle_gamma   90.00
#
_symmetry.space_group_name_H-M   'P 1'
#
loop_
_entity.id
_entity.type
_entity.pdbx_description
1 polymer ?
#
loop_
_entity_poly.entity_id
_entity_poly.type
_entity_poly.pdbx_seq_one_letter_code
_entity_poly.pdbx_strand_id
1 'polypeptide(L)'
;MGQDVLLLQPGTPGNFSDTVHTLHCCTKQHKGTALVGHGIIAVKFSRLPEDPLAGAALTLRVLALYPRGLVWMTGTRAASTTGAFTWAKPFVQQAILQPPAADQVAFTAGNPLPYLAAADVVSDVAVHDPARGPLGSCYVTTVGESVDFAGPPPVSVPRDTMYFFDGKDKWFSTGLRLNLPVATWPATVPPTTRVTAPALGVVVDPDDKKTVYVATSVGVVRGVLTIGGTVLAPTYSWVWSQFMNGLPEAAVQDLSIRKYATVRLLRAALQSRGVWETDVANPVTAPLTYLRAYATDTRRLLPTQLVGPTRAGEASPAFYDNSPDIVIDTTGVARTSAPTESELAKIAAPGGTPAQPRMDVSDRHPKVHVLVHHRASTPATSAQVRVALIRHAVPANGVVPLGGLWPVLATAAQAGTSPALPDNWTKAASTLTLSLDPNAPVDPRTPRAVTFTLDFTGDSPGDAILLLAVVMSTTNRITAADLQLTPGTAATTEQLVSSSPHVAARSIVIR
;
A
#
# COMPACT_ATOMS: atom_id res chain seq x y z
N MET A 1 -10.39 -12.08 2.67
CA MET A 1 -9.48 -11.85 3.81
C MET A 1 -10.08 -12.61 4.98
N GLY A 2 -9.63 -13.84 5.23
CA GLY A 2 -9.99 -14.55 6.46
C GLY A 2 -8.90 -14.22 7.48
N GLN A 3 -9.26 -13.55 8.56
CA GLN A 3 -8.43 -13.51 9.76
C GLN A 3 -8.66 -14.85 10.45
N ASP A 4 -7.61 -15.64 10.67
CA ASP A 4 -7.72 -16.89 11.42
C ASP A 4 -8.06 -16.54 12.87
N VAL A 5 -9.36 -16.57 13.20
CA VAL A 5 -9.84 -16.39 14.56
C VAL A 5 -9.74 -17.73 15.26
N LEU A 6 -8.74 -17.88 16.13
CA LEU A 6 -8.73 -18.95 17.12
C LEU A 6 -9.91 -18.72 18.09
N LEU A 7 -11.05 -19.35 17.81
CA LEU A 7 -12.21 -19.37 18.71
C LEU A 7 -11.87 -20.26 19.92
N LEU A 8 -11.63 -19.64 21.08
CA LEU A 8 -11.44 -20.34 22.35
C LEU A 8 -12.75 -20.25 23.15
N GLN A 9 -13.39 -21.39 23.40
CA GLN A 9 -14.46 -21.48 24.41
C GLN A 9 -13.85 -21.70 25.81
N PRO A 10 -14.32 -20.98 26.85
CA PRO A 10 -13.79 -21.14 28.20
C PRO A 10 -14.22 -22.47 28.84
N GLY A 11 -13.27 -23.16 29.49
CA GLY A 11 -13.57 -24.15 30.53
C GLY A 11 -13.45 -25.64 30.18
N THR A 12 -12.97 -26.03 29.00
CA THR A 12 -12.70 -27.46 28.67
C THR A 12 -11.60 -27.55 27.60
N PRO A 13 -10.79 -28.63 27.49
CA PRO A 13 -9.84 -28.80 26.38
C PRO A 13 -10.60 -28.76 25.04
N GLY A 14 -10.57 -27.60 24.38
CA GLY A 14 -11.34 -27.35 23.16
C GLY A 14 -10.64 -27.91 21.92
N ASN A 15 -11.44 -28.44 20.99
CA ASN A 15 -10.98 -28.79 19.64
C ASN A 15 -10.87 -27.52 18.78
N PHE A 16 -9.85 -27.42 17.93
CA PHE A 16 -9.71 -26.31 16.97
C PHE A 16 -10.12 -26.77 15.58
N SER A 17 -11.06 -26.07 14.93
CA SER A 17 -11.30 -26.25 13.50
C SER A 17 -10.55 -25.16 12.73
N ASP A 18 -9.47 -25.56 12.05
CA ASP A 18 -8.84 -24.75 11.02
C ASP A 18 -9.66 -24.88 9.72
N THR A 19 -9.99 -23.76 9.08
CA THR A 19 -10.60 -23.73 7.76
C THR A 19 -9.64 -23.06 6.80
N VAL A 20 -8.59 -23.78 6.39
CA VAL A 20 -7.74 -23.31 5.30
C VAL A 20 -8.59 -23.30 4.03
N HIS A 21 -8.88 -22.11 3.50
CA HIS A 21 -9.42 -21.97 2.15
C HIS A 21 -8.35 -22.42 1.13
N THR A 22 -8.21 -23.73 0.98
CA THR A 22 -7.71 -24.34 -0.25
C THR A 22 -8.92 -24.68 -1.12
N LEU A 23 -8.74 -24.65 -2.45
CA LEU A 23 -9.76 -24.94 -3.47
C LEU A 23 -10.31 -26.39 -3.42
N HIS A 24 -10.14 -27.13 -2.32
CA HIS A 24 -10.66 -28.48 -2.14
C HIS A 24 -11.58 -28.56 -0.93
N CYS A 25 -12.87 -28.73 -1.24
CA CYS A 25 -13.98 -28.92 -0.33
C CYS A 25 -13.91 -30.25 0.43
N CYS A 26 -13.12 -30.34 1.51
CA CYS A 26 -13.23 -31.42 2.50
C CYS A 26 -12.88 -30.90 3.90
N THR A 27 -13.87 -30.80 4.76
CA THR A 27 -13.77 -30.49 6.19
C THR A 27 -12.99 -31.57 6.94
N LYS A 28 -11.88 -31.22 7.60
CA LYS A 28 -11.26 -32.05 8.63
C LYS A 28 -11.24 -31.29 9.95
N GLN A 29 -11.91 -31.84 10.97
CA GLN A 29 -11.80 -31.37 12.36
C GLN A 29 -10.46 -31.82 12.95
N HIS A 30 -9.74 -30.92 13.61
CA HIS A 30 -8.48 -31.22 14.27
C HIS A 30 -8.59 -31.03 15.79
N LYS A 31 -7.85 -31.84 16.56
CA LYS A 31 -7.86 -31.80 18.04
C LYS A 31 -6.47 -31.42 18.54
N GLY A 32 -6.39 -30.40 19.40
CA GLY A 32 -5.14 -29.95 20.05
C GLY A 32 -5.46 -29.29 21.40
N THR A 33 -4.50 -29.27 22.33
CA THR A 33 -4.72 -28.69 23.67
C THR A 33 -4.61 -27.16 23.62
N ALA A 34 -5.71 -26.46 23.87
CA ALA A 34 -5.74 -25.00 23.92
C ALA A 34 -4.98 -24.42 25.13
N LEU A 35 -4.26 -23.32 24.91
CA LEU A 35 -3.88 -22.39 25.98
C LEU A 35 -5.10 -21.54 26.30
N VAL A 36 -5.53 -21.55 27.57
CA VAL A 36 -6.62 -20.69 28.04
C VAL A 36 -6.04 -19.32 28.38
N GLY A 37 -6.31 -18.33 27.54
CA GLY A 37 -6.12 -16.92 27.81
C GLY A 37 -7.31 -16.14 27.24
N HIS A 38 -7.93 -15.28 28.04
CA HIS A 38 -8.94 -14.36 27.52
C HIS A 38 -8.24 -13.21 26.79
N GLY A 39 -8.75 -12.82 25.62
CA GLY A 39 -8.35 -11.61 24.93
C GLY A 39 -7.03 -11.68 24.16
N ILE A 40 -6.82 -12.70 23.30
CA ILE A 40 -5.71 -12.64 22.32
C ILE A 40 -5.86 -11.37 21.49
N ILE A 41 -4.81 -10.55 21.46
CA ILE A 41 -4.78 -9.29 20.72
C ILE A 41 -4.23 -9.54 19.31
N ALA A 42 -3.08 -10.20 19.22
CA ALA A 42 -2.40 -10.46 17.97
C ALA A 42 -1.61 -11.77 18.00
N VAL A 43 -1.49 -12.41 16.84
CA VAL A 43 -0.66 -13.60 16.62
C VAL A 43 0.21 -13.38 15.40
N LYS A 44 1.53 -13.59 15.52
CA LYS A 44 2.47 -13.51 14.39
C LYS A 44 3.26 -14.81 14.27
N PHE A 45 3.54 -15.16 13.02
CA PHE A 45 4.32 -16.34 12.67
C PHE A 45 5.73 -15.90 12.29
N SER A 46 6.73 -16.72 12.64
CA SER A 46 8.08 -16.56 12.17
C SER A 46 8.74 -17.90 11.87
N ARG A 47 9.71 -17.85 10.95
CA ARG A 47 10.54 -18.98 10.56
C ARG A 47 12.00 -18.63 10.88
N LEU A 48 12.76 -19.59 11.37
CA LEU A 48 14.19 -19.40 11.56
C LEU A 48 14.94 -19.51 10.23
N PRO A 49 16.05 -18.78 10.04
CA PRO A 49 16.91 -18.94 8.86
C PRO A 49 17.43 -20.37 8.67
N GLU A 50 17.56 -21.11 9.77
CA GLU A 50 18.14 -22.45 9.81
C GLU A 50 17.13 -23.59 9.57
N ASP A 51 15.85 -23.30 9.29
CA ASP A 51 14.87 -24.35 8.99
C ASP A 51 15.26 -25.08 7.69
N PRO A 52 15.70 -26.35 7.76
CA PRO A 52 16.39 -27.02 6.67
C PRO A 52 15.51 -27.15 5.42
N LEU A 53 16.12 -26.92 4.26
CA LEU A 53 15.45 -26.93 2.94
C LEU A 53 15.16 -28.34 2.40
N ALA A 54 15.58 -29.42 3.08
CA ALA A 54 15.22 -30.78 2.69
C ALA A 54 15.43 -31.77 3.86
N GLY A 55 14.49 -32.69 4.07
CA GLY A 55 14.67 -33.91 4.87
C GLY A 55 14.48 -33.82 6.40
N ALA A 56 14.50 -32.64 7.00
CA ALA A 56 14.30 -32.46 8.45
C ALA A 56 12.93 -31.84 8.80
N ALA A 57 12.55 -31.89 10.08
CA ALA A 57 11.27 -31.36 10.54
C ALA A 57 11.15 -29.85 10.25
N LEU A 58 10.01 -29.44 9.70
CA LEU A 58 9.59 -28.04 9.59
C LEU A 58 9.38 -27.50 11.00
N THR A 59 9.99 -26.36 11.31
CA THR A 59 9.74 -25.63 12.56
C THR A 59 8.86 -24.41 12.27
N LEU A 60 7.91 -24.14 13.15
CA LEU A 60 7.08 -22.94 13.14
C LEU A 60 7.18 -22.26 14.50
N ARG A 61 7.54 -20.97 14.52
CA ARG A 61 7.48 -20.15 15.73
C ARG A 61 6.25 -19.26 15.67
N VAL A 62 5.49 -19.24 16.77
CA VAL A 62 4.32 -18.39 16.95
C VAL A 62 4.55 -17.49 18.14
N LEU A 63 4.25 -16.21 17.95
CA LEU A 63 4.25 -15.18 18.97
C LEU A 63 2.81 -14.71 19.19
N ALA A 64 2.28 -14.89 20.40
CA ALA A 64 0.91 -14.52 20.75
C ALA A 64 0.90 -13.46 21.85
N LEU A 65 0.27 -12.31 21.56
CA LEU A 65 0.13 -11.17 22.45
C LEU A 65 -1.23 -11.19 23.17
N TYR A 66 -1.19 -10.93 24.47
CA TYR A 66 -2.32 -10.78 25.38
C TYR A 66 -2.20 -9.44 26.13
N PRO A 67 -3.25 -8.92 26.77
CA PRO A 67 -3.20 -7.66 27.52
C PRO A 67 -2.12 -7.63 28.62
N ARG A 68 -1.79 -8.80 29.19
CA ARG A 68 -0.87 -8.96 30.33
C ARG A 68 0.28 -9.94 30.08
N GLY A 69 0.47 -10.39 28.85
CA GLY A 69 1.49 -11.39 28.55
C GLY A 69 1.83 -11.51 27.07
N LEU A 70 3.03 -12.02 26.80
CA LEU A 70 3.49 -12.39 25.48
C LEU A 70 4.04 -13.81 25.53
N VAL A 71 3.62 -14.68 24.60
CA VAL A 71 3.94 -16.10 24.63
C VAL A 71 4.60 -16.53 23.33
N TRP A 72 5.74 -17.22 23.44
CA TRP A 72 6.42 -17.89 22.34
C TRP A 72 6.07 -19.38 22.35
N MET A 73 5.64 -19.87 21.20
CA MET A 73 5.33 -21.26 20.95
C MET A 73 6.17 -21.76 19.78
N THR A 74 6.73 -22.97 19.90
CA THR A 74 7.45 -23.62 18.81
C THR A 74 6.73 -24.91 18.46
N GLY A 75 6.33 -25.03 17.19
CA GLY A 75 5.73 -26.23 16.63
C GLY A 75 6.70 -26.91 15.68
N THR A 76 6.71 -28.25 15.66
CA THR A 76 7.46 -29.02 14.68
C THR A 76 6.56 -29.96 13.89
N ARG A 77 6.90 -30.21 12.62
CA ARG A 77 6.21 -31.18 11.76
C ARG A 77 7.20 -31.84 10.82
N ALA A 78 7.12 -33.15 10.60
CA ALA A 78 7.96 -33.79 9.58
C ALA A 78 7.65 -33.21 8.19
N ALA A 79 8.69 -32.84 7.42
CA ALA A 79 8.53 -32.18 6.12
C ALA A 79 7.77 -33.03 5.09
N SER A 80 7.84 -34.36 5.20
CA SER A 80 7.13 -35.32 4.33
C SER A 80 5.65 -35.52 4.70
N THR A 81 5.17 -34.91 5.78
CA THR A 81 3.80 -35.13 6.28
C THR A 81 2.91 -33.93 6.04
N THR A 82 1.68 -34.20 5.60
CA THR A 82 0.58 -33.25 5.62
C THR A 82 -0.15 -33.40 6.96
N GLY A 83 -0.35 -32.31 7.69
CA GLY A 83 -0.94 -32.36 9.04
C GLY A 83 -0.55 -31.19 9.93
N ALA A 84 -1.04 -31.22 11.17
CA ALA A 84 -0.82 -30.18 12.18
C ALA A 84 0.62 -30.18 12.70
N PHE A 85 1.08 -29.03 13.19
CA PHE A 85 2.32 -28.92 13.96
C PHE A 85 2.12 -29.50 15.37
N THR A 86 3.15 -30.18 15.86
CA THR A 86 3.23 -30.61 17.26
C THR A 86 3.90 -29.51 18.07
N TRP A 87 3.21 -28.97 19.06
CA TRP A 87 3.69 -27.83 19.85
C TRP A 87 4.52 -28.28 21.06
N ALA A 88 5.76 -27.79 21.15
CA ALA A 88 6.66 -28.06 22.25
C ALA A 88 6.30 -27.23 23.49
N LYS A 89 6.27 -27.90 24.65
CA LYS A 89 6.14 -27.28 25.99
C LYS A 89 7.46 -27.44 26.75
N PRO A 90 7.77 -26.54 27.73
CA PRO A 90 6.98 -25.38 28.15
C PRO A 90 7.04 -24.23 27.15
N PHE A 91 5.97 -23.44 27.10
CA PHE A 91 5.98 -22.18 26.36
C PHE A 91 6.75 -21.13 27.14
N VAL A 92 7.48 -20.27 26.44
CA VAL A 92 8.18 -19.16 27.09
C VAL A 92 7.24 -17.97 27.17
N GLN A 93 7.13 -17.38 28.36
CA GLN A 93 6.23 -16.26 28.64
C GLN A 93 7.02 -15.04 29.09
N GLN A 94 6.62 -13.87 28.60
CA GLN A 94 7.05 -12.58 29.10
C GLN A 94 5.85 -11.87 29.74
N ALA A 95 6.05 -11.34 30.93
CA ALA A 95 5.01 -10.61 31.65
C ALA A 95 4.84 -9.21 31.06
N ILE A 96 3.59 -8.74 31.02
CA ILE A 96 3.26 -7.34 30.73
C ILE A 96 2.55 -6.81 31.97
N LEU A 97 3.18 -5.85 32.66
CA LEU A 97 2.79 -5.41 33.99
C LEU A 97 2.78 -3.87 34.08
N GLN A 98 2.11 -3.38 35.11
CA GLN A 98 2.33 -2.02 35.59
C GLN A 98 3.68 -1.99 36.34
N PRO A 99 4.51 -0.94 36.21
CA PRO A 99 5.76 -0.84 36.98
C PRO A 99 5.49 -0.90 38.49
N PRO A 100 6.00 -1.90 39.22
CA PRO A 100 5.94 -1.92 40.68
C PRO A 100 6.85 -0.81 41.23
N ALA A 101 6.62 -0.42 42.50
CA ALA A 101 7.34 0.68 43.15
C ALA A 101 8.88 0.58 43.04
N ALA A 102 9.43 -0.63 43.12
CA ALA A 102 10.88 -0.87 43.02
C ALA A 102 11.48 -0.48 41.65
N ASP A 103 10.68 -0.48 40.58
CA ASP A 103 11.15 -0.22 39.22
C ASP A 103 10.75 1.16 38.68
N GLN A 104 9.99 1.96 39.43
CA GLN A 104 9.48 3.26 38.96
C GLN A 104 10.61 4.23 38.58
N VAL A 105 11.72 4.21 39.33
CA VAL A 105 12.91 5.02 39.02
C VAL A 105 13.53 4.57 37.70
N ALA A 106 13.70 3.26 37.51
CA ALA A 106 14.25 2.69 36.28
C ALA A 106 13.35 2.97 35.08
N PHE A 107 12.04 2.81 35.23
CA PHE A 107 11.06 3.12 34.20
C PHE A 107 11.10 4.60 33.80
N THR A 108 11.11 5.52 34.77
CA THR A 108 11.15 6.98 34.52
C THR A 108 12.44 7.40 33.81
N ALA A 109 13.56 6.74 34.11
CA ALA A 109 14.84 6.96 33.44
C ALA A 109 14.90 6.35 32.02
N GLY A 110 13.94 5.48 31.66
CA GLY A 110 13.95 4.72 30.41
C GLY A 110 14.90 3.52 30.40
N ASN A 111 15.27 3.01 31.57
CA ASN A 111 16.14 1.85 31.69
C ASN A 111 15.42 0.57 31.23
N PRO A 112 16.15 -0.39 30.63
CA PRO A 112 15.53 -1.64 30.16
C PRO A 112 15.02 -2.51 31.31
N LEU A 113 13.76 -2.96 31.20
CA LEU A 113 13.07 -3.76 32.22
C LEU A 113 12.95 -5.23 31.79
N PRO A 114 12.87 -6.18 32.74
CA PRO A 114 12.69 -7.60 32.43
C PRO A 114 11.24 -7.99 32.04
N TYR A 115 10.35 -7.00 31.97
CA TYR A 115 8.95 -7.14 31.56
C TYR A 115 8.55 -5.90 30.75
N LEU A 116 7.44 -6.00 30.02
CA LEU A 116 6.89 -4.88 29.30
C LEU A 116 6.00 -4.04 30.23
N ALA A 117 6.36 -2.78 30.45
CA ALA A 117 5.66 -1.84 31.34
C ALA A 117 4.39 -1.23 30.70
N ALA A 118 3.49 -2.06 30.17
CA ALA A 118 2.35 -1.62 29.38
C ALA A 118 1.10 -2.50 29.55
N ALA A 119 0.83 -2.96 30.77
CA ALA A 119 -0.34 -3.82 31.02
C ALA A 119 -1.64 -3.15 30.56
N ASP A 120 -2.47 -3.95 29.88
CA ASP A 120 -3.82 -3.60 29.42
C ASP A 120 -3.91 -2.51 28.33
N VAL A 121 -2.76 -2.03 27.83
CA VAL A 121 -2.69 -0.93 26.84
C VAL A 121 -1.90 -1.29 25.57
N VAL A 122 -1.56 -2.56 25.40
CA VAL A 122 -0.90 -3.10 24.19
C VAL A 122 -1.89 -3.24 23.02
N SER A 123 -1.42 -3.06 21.78
CA SER A 123 -2.28 -3.02 20.59
C SER A 123 -1.89 -4.03 19.49
N ASP A 124 -0.60 -4.24 19.22
CA ASP A 124 -0.12 -5.19 18.21
C ASP A 124 1.34 -5.60 18.53
N VAL A 125 1.82 -6.61 17.82
CA VAL A 125 3.20 -7.14 17.95
C VAL A 125 3.76 -7.42 16.56
N ALA A 126 5.05 -7.17 16.32
CA ALA A 126 5.75 -7.63 15.11
C ALA A 126 7.04 -8.36 15.45
N VAL A 127 7.28 -9.48 14.78
CA VAL A 127 8.58 -10.15 14.85
C VAL A 127 9.61 -9.30 14.11
N HIS A 128 10.75 -9.01 14.75
CA HIS A 128 11.85 -8.28 14.14
C HIS A 128 12.90 -9.24 13.57
N ASP A 129 13.57 -9.98 14.44
CA ASP A 129 14.57 -10.95 14.04
C ASP A 129 14.41 -12.23 14.87
N PRO A 130 13.89 -13.32 14.26
CA PRO A 130 13.65 -14.57 14.98
C PRO A 130 14.96 -15.26 15.42
N ALA A 131 16.11 -14.90 14.83
CA ALA A 131 17.42 -15.43 15.19
C ALA A 131 18.13 -14.61 16.28
N ARG A 132 17.56 -13.48 16.69
CA ARG A 132 18.18 -12.61 17.71
C ARG A 132 17.84 -13.11 19.11
N GLY A 133 18.87 -13.61 19.80
CA GLY A 133 18.70 -14.23 21.12
C GLY A 133 17.93 -15.55 21.06
N PRO A 134 17.75 -16.23 22.20
CA PRO A 134 17.07 -17.52 22.26
C PRO A 134 15.60 -17.47 21.83
N LEU A 135 14.91 -16.34 22.05
CA LEU A 135 13.48 -16.21 21.79
C LEU A 135 13.15 -15.51 20.46
N GLY A 136 14.11 -14.78 19.90
CA GLY A 136 13.84 -13.87 18.79
C GLY A 136 13.34 -12.51 19.30
N SER A 137 13.81 -11.45 18.67
CA SER A 137 13.42 -10.08 19.00
C SER A 137 12.10 -9.67 18.34
N CYS A 138 11.35 -8.78 18.99
CA CYS A 138 10.06 -8.29 18.51
C CYS A 138 9.77 -6.86 18.96
N TYR A 139 8.81 -6.23 18.30
CA TYR A 139 8.23 -4.96 18.71
C TYR A 139 6.82 -5.18 19.25
N VAL A 140 6.43 -4.40 20.27
CA VAL A 140 5.04 -4.32 20.75
C VAL A 140 4.62 -2.87 20.76
N THR A 141 3.45 -2.57 20.18
CA THR A 141 2.84 -1.24 20.21
C THR A 141 1.87 -1.08 21.36
N THR A 142 1.69 0.16 21.80
CA THR A 142 0.77 0.55 22.86
C THR A 142 0.04 1.83 22.50
N VAL A 143 -1.08 2.09 23.17
CA VAL A 143 -1.80 3.37 23.03
C VAL A 143 -1.13 4.54 23.79
N GLY A 144 -0.05 4.27 24.54
CA GLY A 144 0.76 5.28 25.22
C GLY A 144 0.11 5.95 26.44
N GLU A 145 -0.89 5.33 27.06
CA GLU A 145 -1.51 5.88 28.27
C GLU A 145 -0.46 6.15 29.37
N SER A 146 -0.57 7.26 30.09
CA SER A 146 0.32 7.53 31.23
C SER A 146 0.06 6.54 32.36
N VAL A 147 1.07 6.32 33.20
CA VAL A 147 0.93 5.53 34.42
C VAL A 147 1.04 6.46 35.63
N ASP A 148 0.11 6.31 36.56
CA ASP A 148 0.12 7.06 37.82
C ASP A 148 0.90 6.28 38.87
N PHE A 149 1.94 6.92 39.41
CA PHE A 149 2.71 6.40 40.53
C PHE A 149 2.19 6.95 41.85
N ALA A 150 1.92 6.02 42.77
CA ALA A 150 1.48 6.34 44.11
C ALA A 150 2.60 7.09 44.87
N GLY A 151 2.27 8.26 45.40
CA GLY A 151 3.15 9.10 46.21
C GLY A 151 2.45 10.43 46.54
N PRO A 152 2.87 11.17 47.58
CA PRO A 152 2.41 12.54 47.81
C PRO A 152 3.45 13.56 47.27
N PRO A 153 3.16 14.30 46.18
CA PRO A 153 1.98 14.22 45.30
C PRO A 153 2.06 13.06 44.27
N PRO A 154 0.92 12.58 43.73
CA PRO A 154 0.91 11.57 42.68
C PRO A 154 1.64 12.09 41.44
N VAL A 155 2.42 11.23 40.81
CA VAL A 155 3.17 11.58 39.59
C VAL A 155 2.64 10.75 38.43
N SER A 156 2.12 11.43 37.42
CA SER A 156 1.72 10.79 36.15
C SER A 156 2.91 10.78 35.20
N VAL A 157 3.40 9.59 34.87
CA VAL A 157 4.57 9.40 34.00
C VAL A 157 4.09 8.89 32.65
N PRO A 158 4.40 9.57 31.53
CA PRO A 158 3.95 9.13 30.23
C PRO A 158 4.67 7.83 29.82
N ARG A 159 3.99 6.98 29.04
CA ARG A 159 4.57 5.78 28.41
C ARG A 159 4.99 6.03 26.98
N ASP A 160 5.95 5.23 26.52
CA ASP A 160 6.22 5.15 25.09
C ASP A 160 5.13 4.36 24.37
N THR A 161 4.93 4.62 23.08
CA THR A 161 3.92 3.95 22.25
C THR A 161 4.46 2.72 21.53
N MET A 162 5.77 2.45 21.59
CA MET A 162 6.35 1.23 21.07
C MET A 162 7.55 0.79 21.92
N TYR A 163 7.64 -0.51 22.15
CA TYR A 163 8.72 -1.15 22.89
C TYR A 163 9.38 -2.25 22.05
N PHE A 164 10.66 -2.49 22.29
CA PHE A 164 11.46 -3.51 21.63
C PHE A 164 11.95 -4.55 22.64
N PHE A 165 11.70 -5.82 22.35
CA PHE A 165 12.28 -6.94 23.08
C PHE A 165 13.56 -7.39 22.40
N ASP A 166 14.65 -7.49 23.15
CA ASP A 166 15.96 -7.85 22.60
C ASP A 166 16.12 -9.31 22.19
N GLY A 167 15.11 -10.14 22.46
CA GLY A 167 15.11 -11.57 22.17
C GLY A 167 15.77 -12.43 23.24
N LYS A 168 16.20 -11.83 24.36
CA LYS A 168 16.80 -12.51 25.50
C LYS A 168 15.94 -12.35 26.75
N ASP A 169 15.90 -11.16 27.33
CA ASP A 169 15.30 -10.92 28.65
C ASP A 169 14.97 -9.45 28.95
N LYS A 170 15.15 -8.51 28.01
CA LYS A 170 14.97 -7.07 28.27
C LYS A 170 14.07 -6.38 27.27
N TRP A 171 13.27 -5.46 27.79
CA TRP A 171 12.41 -4.54 27.05
C TRP A 171 12.98 -3.14 27.04
N PHE A 172 13.05 -2.55 25.85
CA PHE A 172 13.60 -1.24 25.59
C PHE A 172 12.50 -0.31 25.08
N SER A 173 12.48 0.92 25.61
CA SER A 173 11.69 2.01 25.02
C SER A 173 12.31 2.41 23.68
N THR A 174 11.47 2.71 22.70
CA THR A 174 11.89 3.01 21.31
C THR A 174 11.91 4.50 21.01
N GLY A 175 11.54 5.33 21.98
CA GLY A 175 11.52 6.79 21.91
C GLY A 175 10.58 7.37 20.86
N LEU A 176 9.62 6.59 20.35
CA LEU A 176 8.66 7.02 19.33
C LEU A 176 7.83 8.20 19.84
N ARG A 177 7.35 8.12 21.08
CA ARG A 177 6.64 9.19 21.78
C ARG A 177 7.54 9.98 22.73
N LEU A 178 8.45 9.31 23.44
CA LEU A 178 9.20 9.91 24.56
C LEU A 178 10.66 10.19 24.26
N ASN A 179 11.20 11.25 24.87
CA ASN A 179 12.64 11.44 25.01
C ASN A 179 13.04 11.05 26.43
N LEU A 180 13.83 9.99 26.60
CA LEU A 180 14.23 9.50 27.92
C LEU A 180 15.73 9.76 28.16
N PRO A 181 16.15 10.15 29.38
CA PRO A 181 17.50 10.65 29.66
C PRO A 181 18.66 9.68 29.36
N VAL A 182 18.43 8.36 29.47
CA VAL A 182 19.48 7.33 29.34
C VAL A 182 19.46 6.62 27.99
N ALA A 183 18.42 6.82 27.18
CA ALA A 183 18.44 6.33 25.83
C ALA A 183 19.39 7.23 25.04
N THR A 184 20.45 6.65 24.48
CA THR A 184 21.47 7.32 23.66
C THR A 184 20.86 7.81 22.35
N TRP A 185 19.91 8.74 22.44
CA TRP A 185 19.37 9.49 21.33
C TRP A 185 20.43 10.50 20.90
N PRO A 186 20.65 10.69 19.60
CA PRO A 186 21.26 11.93 19.14
C PRO A 186 20.45 13.07 19.76
N ALA A 187 21.10 14.02 20.43
CA ALA A 187 20.49 15.21 21.02
C ALA A 187 19.76 16.11 19.98
N THR A 188 19.70 15.66 18.73
CA THR A 188 19.23 16.34 17.52
C THR A 188 18.17 15.52 16.78
N VAL A 189 17.19 14.94 17.48
CA VAL A 189 15.90 14.60 16.83
C VAL A 189 14.96 15.78 17.08
N PRO A 190 14.62 16.59 16.05
CA PRO A 190 13.72 17.72 16.22
C PRO A 190 12.41 17.27 16.87
N PRO A 191 11.87 18.00 17.86
CA PRO A 191 10.59 17.67 18.51
C PRO A 191 9.44 17.44 17.51
N THR A 192 9.55 18.03 16.32
CA THR A 192 8.60 17.94 15.19
C THR A 192 8.54 16.56 14.51
N THR A 193 9.40 15.61 14.86
CA THR A 193 9.38 14.23 14.31
C THR A 193 8.81 13.17 15.26
N ARG A 194 8.43 13.55 16.48
CA ARG A 194 7.85 12.63 17.48
C ARG A 194 6.35 12.50 17.30
N VAL A 195 5.82 11.30 17.56
CA VAL A 195 4.41 11.01 17.39
C VAL A 195 3.80 10.62 18.73
N THR A 196 3.02 11.54 19.30
CA THR A 196 2.28 11.32 20.56
C THR A 196 1.00 10.49 20.36
N ALA A 197 0.60 10.29 19.10
CA ALA A 197 -0.56 9.48 18.74
C ALA A 197 -0.40 8.02 19.21
N PRO A 198 -1.49 7.36 19.64
CA PRO A 198 -1.53 5.93 19.90
C PRO A 198 -0.96 5.13 18.72
N ALA A 199 -0.14 4.12 19.03
CA ALA A 199 0.31 3.15 18.03
C ALA A 199 -0.67 1.96 18.02
N LEU A 200 -1.21 1.63 16.86
CA LEU A 200 -2.29 0.66 16.67
C LEU A 200 -1.84 -0.60 15.95
N GLY A 201 -0.75 -0.53 15.19
CA GLY A 201 -0.20 -1.67 14.44
C GLY A 201 1.28 -1.48 14.15
N VAL A 202 1.98 -2.58 13.87
CA VAL A 202 3.41 -2.54 13.56
C VAL A 202 3.80 -3.61 12.56
N VAL A 203 4.69 -3.27 11.64
CA VAL A 203 5.29 -4.22 10.70
C VAL A 203 6.77 -3.90 10.51
N VAL A 204 7.60 -4.94 10.53
CA VAL A 204 9.03 -4.85 10.20
C VAL A 204 9.20 -5.17 8.72
N ASP A 205 10.05 -4.43 8.01
CA ASP A 205 10.38 -4.75 6.62
C ASP A 205 11.09 -6.12 6.57
N PRO A 206 10.52 -7.14 5.91
CA PRO A 206 11.10 -8.47 5.88
C PRO A 206 12.43 -8.54 5.10
N ASP A 207 12.64 -7.61 4.17
CA ASP A 207 13.87 -7.52 3.35
C ASP A 207 14.90 -6.56 3.99
N ASP A 208 14.49 -5.66 4.89
CA ASP A 208 15.35 -4.79 5.70
C ASP A 208 14.88 -4.74 7.16
N LYS A 209 15.38 -5.67 7.97
CA LYS A 209 15.01 -5.78 9.40
C LYS A 209 15.29 -4.51 10.20
N LYS A 210 16.14 -3.60 9.73
CA LYS A 210 16.39 -2.31 10.40
C LYS A 210 15.21 -1.36 10.29
N THR A 211 14.38 -1.51 9.27
CA THR A 211 13.25 -0.62 9.02
C THR A 211 11.97 -1.19 9.64
N VAL A 212 11.30 -0.39 10.47
CA VAL A 212 9.98 -0.69 11.06
C VAL A 212 8.99 0.40 10.68
N TYR A 213 7.75 0.01 10.39
CA TYR A 213 6.63 0.90 10.13
C TYR A 213 5.59 0.74 11.24
N VAL A 214 5.13 1.87 11.77
CA VAL A 214 4.16 1.93 12.88
C VAL A 214 2.91 2.63 12.41
N ALA A 215 1.78 1.96 12.57
CA ALA A 215 0.45 2.52 12.35
C ALA A 215 0.04 3.32 13.58
N THR A 216 -0.42 4.55 13.36
CA THR A 216 -0.87 5.45 14.42
C THR A 216 -2.25 6.00 14.11
N SER A 217 -2.85 6.69 15.08
CA SER A 217 -4.16 7.35 14.87
C SER A 217 -4.12 8.52 13.87
N VAL A 218 -2.95 8.92 13.36
CA VAL A 218 -2.77 10.04 12.42
C VAL A 218 -2.08 9.64 11.11
N GLY A 219 -1.53 8.43 11.02
CA GLY A 219 -0.84 7.97 9.82
C GLY A 219 0.24 6.92 10.12
N VAL A 220 1.19 6.77 9.20
CA VAL A 220 2.30 5.83 9.35
C VAL A 220 3.58 6.56 9.70
N VAL A 221 4.34 6.00 10.63
CA VAL A 221 5.69 6.46 11.00
C VAL A 221 6.69 5.39 10.65
N ARG A 222 7.86 5.78 10.13
CA ARG A 222 8.98 4.90 9.86
C ARG A 222 10.07 5.10 10.90
N GLY A 223 10.52 3.99 11.49
CA GLY A 223 11.68 3.91 12.36
C GLY A 223 12.83 3.15 11.70
N VAL A 224 14.06 3.63 11.87
CA VAL A 224 15.28 2.91 11.47
C VAL A 224 16.08 2.56 12.71
N LEU A 225 16.17 1.26 13.01
CA LEU A 225 16.92 0.69 14.12
C LEU A 225 18.42 0.67 13.82
N THR A 226 19.21 1.20 14.76
CA THR A 226 20.65 0.98 14.85
C THR A 226 20.94 0.11 16.06
N ILE A 227 21.70 -0.97 15.84
CA ILE A 227 22.19 -1.85 16.90
C ILE A 227 23.69 -1.58 17.04
N GLY A 228 24.09 -1.03 18.19
CA GLY A 228 25.47 -0.73 18.53
C GLY A 228 25.95 -1.52 19.75
N GLY A 229 27.01 -1.02 20.38
CA GLY A 229 27.58 -1.64 21.57
C GLY A 229 28.38 -2.91 21.28
N THR A 230 28.46 -3.80 22.27
CA THR A 230 29.15 -5.10 22.13
C THR A 230 28.13 -6.23 22.03
N VAL A 231 28.55 -7.42 21.59
CA VAL A 231 27.66 -8.60 21.55
C VAL A 231 27.07 -8.93 22.92
N LEU A 232 27.83 -8.69 24.01
CA LEU A 232 27.39 -8.96 25.38
C LEU A 232 26.54 -7.83 25.98
N ALA A 233 26.67 -6.61 25.45
CA ALA A 233 25.95 -5.42 25.89
C ALA A 233 25.55 -4.59 24.66
N PRO A 234 24.55 -5.04 23.89
CA PRO A 234 24.08 -4.32 22.72
C PRO A 234 23.35 -3.04 23.14
N THR A 235 23.49 -2.00 22.33
CA THR A 235 22.70 -0.77 22.45
C THR A 235 21.73 -0.68 21.28
N TYR A 236 20.56 -0.08 21.52
CA TYR A 236 19.50 0.05 20.52
C TYR A 236 19.07 1.51 20.42
N SER A 237 19.00 2.04 19.21
CA SER A 237 18.49 3.39 18.95
C SER A 237 17.69 3.46 17.66
N TRP A 238 16.76 4.39 17.58
CA TRP A 238 15.85 4.55 16.44
C TRP A 238 15.92 5.96 15.86
N VAL A 239 15.84 6.08 14.54
CA VAL A 239 15.58 7.35 13.88
C VAL A 239 14.16 7.32 13.33
N TRP A 240 13.31 8.20 13.84
CA TRP A 240 11.89 8.28 13.49
C TRP A 240 11.63 9.37 12.45
N SER A 241 10.75 9.07 11.50
CA SER A 241 10.31 10.00 10.46
C SER A 241 8.87 9.71 10.07
N GLN A 242 8.09 10.75 9.77
CA GLN A 242 6.75 10.57 9.22
C GLN A 242 6.84 9.88 7.85
N PHE A 243 5.94 8.94 7.58
CA PHE A 243 5.89 8.22 6.32
C PHE A 243 4.66 8.62 5.51
N MET A 244 4.77 9.75 4.82
CA MET A 244 3.67 10.43 4.12
C MET A 244 3.62 10.09 2.62
N ASN A 245 3.98 8.87 2.22
CA ASN A 245 4.21 8.46 0.83
C ASN A 245 2.91 8.27 0.01
N GLY A 246 2.10 9.34 -0.09
CA GLY A 246 0.76 9.36 -0.69
C GLY A 246 -0.34 8.78 0.23
N LEU A 247 -0.01 8.45 1.47
CA LEU A 247 -0.99 8.04 2.47
C LEU A 247 -1.71 9.29 3.02
N PRO A 248 -3.04 9.28 3.10
CA PRO A 248 -3.76 10.40 3.69
C PRO A 248 -3.61 10.37 5.22
N GLU A 249 -3.73 11.54 5.83
CA GLU A 249 -3.81 11.67 7.29
C GLU A 249 -5.11 11.01 7.78
N ALA A 250 -4.97 9.87 8.43
CA ALA A 250 -6.06 9.06 8.96
C ALA A 250 -5.52 8.00 9.94
N ALA A 251 -6.39 7.53 10.82
CA ALA A 251 -6.06 6.42 11.71
C ALA A 251 -5.79 5.14 10.90
N VAL A 252 -4.61 4.57 11.11
CA VAL A 252 -4.19 3.30 10.49
C VAL A 252 -4.45 2.19 11.51
N GLN A 253 -5.27 1.22 11.14
CA GLN A 253 -5.66 0.11 12.02
C GLN A 253 -4.71 -1.08 11.92
N ASP A 254 -4.14 -1.33 10.74
CA ASP A 254 -3.25 -2.47 10.51
C ASP A 254 -2.26 -2.17 9.36
N LEU A 255 -1.11 -2.84 9.41
CA LEU A 255 -0.06 -2.77 8.41
C LEU A 255 0.35 -4.15 7.93
N SER A 256 0.61 -4.28 6.63
CA SER A 256 1.30 -5.44 6.09
C SER A 256 2.23 -5.06 4.95
N ILE A 257 3.35 -5.76 4.82
CA ILE A 257 4.23 -5.61 3.65
C ILE A 257 4.04 -6.83 2.76
N ARG A 258 3.84 -6.58 1.46
CA ARG A 258 3.74 -7.64 0.45
C ARG A 258 4.68 -7.37 -0.70
N LYS A 259 5.33 -8.44 -1.15
CA LYS A 259 6.23 -8.40 -2.31
C LYS A 259 5.54 -9.02 -3.52
N TYR A 260 5.59 -8.31 -4.64
CA TYR A 260 5.04 -8.71 -5.92
C TYR A 260 6.11 -8.48 -7.00
N ALA A 261 6.79 -9.55 -7.41
CA ALA A 261 7.99 -9.46 -8.24
C ALA A 261 9.01 -8.46 -7.65
N THR A 262 9.24 -7.33 -8.31
CA THR A 262 10.15 -6.27 -7.87
C THR A 262 9.50 -5.21 -6.98
N VAL A 263 8.16 -5.16 -6.89
CA VAL A 263 7.45 -4.18 -6.06
C VAL A 263 7.33 -4.68 -4.64
N ARG A 264 7.55 -3.79 -3.68
CA ARG A 264 7.28 -4.05 -2.26
C ARG A 264 6.26 -3.05 -1.78
N LEU A 265 5.05 -3.51 -1.47
CA LEU A 265 3.95 -2.66 -1.07
C LEU A 265 3.76 -2.73 0.44
N LEU A 266 3.88 -1.59 1.12
CA LEU A 266 3.25 -1.39 2.42
C LEU A 266 1.76 -1.14 2.20
N ARG A 267 0.93 -1.98 2.82
CA ARG A 267 -0.52 -1.86 2.87
C ARG A 267 -0.92 -1.32 4.23
N ALA A 268 -1.61 -0.19 4.22
CA ALA A 268 -2.17 0.45 5.40
C ALA A 268 -3.70 0.36 5.36
N ALA A 269 -4.29 -0.35 6.32
CA ALA A 269 -5.73 -0.36 6.50
C ALA A 269 -6.13 0.92 7.25
N LEU A 270 -6.84 1.81 6.59
CA LEU A 270 -7.25 3.09 7.14
C LEU A 270 -8.71 3.04 7.59
N GLN A 271 -8.99 3.59 8.77
CA GLN A 271 -10.34 3.65 9.31
C GLN A 271 -11.26 4.39 8.34
N SER A 272 -12.33 3.70 7.91
CA SER A 272 -13.34 4.21 6.97
C SER A 272 -12.79 4.63 5.59
N ARG A 273 -11.59 4.19 5.20
CA ARG A 273 -10.94 4.55 3.92
C ARG A 273 -10.35 3.36 3.16
N GLY A 274 -10.65 2.14 3.60
CA GLY A 274 -10.18 0.91 2.95
C GLY A 274 -8.68 0.69 3.13
N VAL A 275 -8.07 -0.01 2.17
CA VAL A 275 -6.63 -0.33 2.18
C VAL A 275 -5.90 0.54 1.20
N TRP A 276 -4.86 1.22 1.70
CA TRP A 276 -3.95 2.04 0.91
C TRP A 276 -2.65 1.31 0.71
N GLU A 277 -2.11 1.37 -0.49
CA GLU A 277 -0.84 0.73 -0.81
C GLU A 277 0.19 1.80 -1.12
N THR A 278 1.44 1.57 -0.74
CA THR A 278 2.56 2.45 -1.08
C THR A 278 3.83 1.64 -1.28
N ASP A 279 4.62 1.99 -2.29
CA ASP A 279 5.85 1.25 -2.61
C ASP A 279 6.96 1.66 -1.64
N VAL A 280 7.51 0.69 -0.92
CA VAL A 280 8.62 0.85 0.02
C VAL A 280 9.97 0.48 -0.58
N ALA A 281 10.02 -0.12 -1.77
CA ALA A 281 11.27 -0.26 -2.53
C ALA A 281 11.58 1.02 -3.31
N ASN A 282 10.56 1.62 -3.92
CA ASN A 282 10.67 2.83 -4.72
C ASN A 282 9.69 3.88 -4.18
N PRO A 283 10.02 4.58 -3.08
CA PRO A 283 9.15 5.61 -2.54
C PRO A 283 8.88 6.69 -3.60
N VAL A 284 7.71 7.33 -3.50
CA VAL A 284 7.30 8.40 -4.42
C VAL A 284 8.17 9.61 -4.11
N THR A 285 9.27 9.75 -4.85
CA THR A 285 10.22 10.86 -4.71
C THR A 285 9.76 12.12 -5.45
N ALA A 286 8.82 11.97 -6.38
CA ALA A 286 8.21 13.06 -7.13
C ALA A 286 6.70 12.82 -7.32
N PRO A 287 5.87 13.86 -7.32
CA PRO A 287 4.45 13.74 -7.65
C PRO A 287 4.26 13.01 -8.98
N LEU A 288 3.32 12.07 -9.04
CA LEU A 288 2.96 11.36 -10.27
C LEU A 288 1.48 11.58 -10.59
N THR A 289 1.19 12.21 -11.71
CA THR A 289 -0.17 12.30 -12.26
C THR A 289 -0.30 11.29 -13.38
N TYR A 290 -1.29 10.40 -13.31
CA TYR A 290 -1.33 9.23 -14.17
C TYR A 290 -2.75 8.86 -14.61
N LEU A 291 -2.83 8.03 -15.66
CA LEU A 291 -4.04 7.40 -16.18
C LEU A 291 -3.85 5.89 -16.17
N ARG A 292 -4.85 5.13 -15.72
CA ARG A 292 -4.82 3.67 -15.62
C ARG A 292 -4.99 3.02 -16.99
N ALA A 293 -4.22 1.96 -17.25
CA ALA A 293 -4.49 1.08 -18.39
C ALA A 293 -5.70 0.16 -18.14
N TYR A 294 -5.87 -0.32 -16.90
CA TYR A 294 -6.98 -1.17 -16.46
C TYR A 294 -7.34 -0.86 -14.99
N ALA A 295 -8.48 -1.35 -14.48
CA ALA A 295 -9.08 -0.88 -13.22
C ALA A 295 -8.16 -0.97 -11.98
N THR A 296 -7.32 -2.01 -11.90
CA THR A 296 -6.39 -2.25 -10.80
C THR A 296 -4.97 -1.74 -11.08
N ASP A 297 -4.74 -1.15 -12.25
CA ASP A 297 -3.48 -0.54 -12.61
C ASP A 297 -3.24 0.70 -11.75
N THR A 298 -2.05 0.75 -11.17
CA THR A 298 -1.60 1.90 -10.37
C THR A 298 -0.37 2.56 -10.99
N ARG A 299 0.09 2.14 -12.17
CA ARG A 299 1.28 2.73 -12.82
C ARG A 299 2.54 2.73 -11.95
N ARG A 300 2.67 1.72 -11.09
CA ARG A 300 3.88 1.50 -10.26
C ARG A 300 4.91 0.64 -10.96
N LEU A 301 4.47 -0.18 -11.90
CA LEU A 301 5.32 -1.02 -12.72
C LEU A 301 5.20 -0.55 -14.16
N LEU A 302 6.36 -0.23 -14.74
CA LEU A 302 6.53 0.06 -16.14
C LEU A 302 7.60 -0.90 -16.69
N PRO A 303 7.42 -1.47 -17.89
CA PRO A 303 6.21 -1.39 -18.71
C PRO A 303 5.00 -2.03 -18.03
N THR A 304 3.83 -1.38 -18.11
CA THR A 304 2.57 -1.90 -17.60
C THR A 304 2.26 -3.21 -18.33
N GLN A 305 2.01 -4.27 -17.57
CA GLN A 305 1.68 -5.58 -18.13
C GLN A 305 0.27 -5.53 -18.73
N LEU A 306 0.19 -5.63 -20.06
CA LEU A 306 -1.07 -5.58 -20.82
C LEU A 306 -1.64 -6.97 -21.14
N VAL A 307 -0.96 -8.05 -20.71
CA VAL A 307 -1.37 -9.44 -20.95
C VAL A 307 -1.07 -10.30 -19.71
N GLY A 308 -2.00 -11.18 -19.30
CA GLY A 308 -1.84 -12.13 -18.18
C GLY A 308 -2.12 -11.53 -16.79
N PRO A 309 -2.29 -12.35 -15.74
CA PRO A 309 -2.74 -11.88 -14.44
C PRO A 309 -1.76 -10.89 -13.81
N THR A 310 -2.22 -9.65 -13.66
CA THR A 310 -1.44 -8.49 -13.18
C THR A 310 -1.24 -8.52 -11.66
N ARG A 311 -2.07 -9.27 -10.94
CA ARG A 311 -1.92 -9.65 -9.52
C ARG A 311 -2.56 -11.03 -9.29
N ALA A 312 -2.18 -11.71 -8.21
CA ALA A 312 -2.82 -12.97 -7.81
C ALA A 312 -4.34 -12.77 -7.61
N GLY A 313 -5.15 -13.41 -8.46
CA GLY A 313 -6.61 -13.34 -8.42
C GLY A 313 -7.27 -12.34 -9.38
N GLU A 314 -6.50 -11.62 -10.21
CA GLU A 314 -7.06 -10.74 -11.25
C GLU A 314 -7.29 -11.52 -12.56
N ALA A 315 -8.43 -11.25 -13.22
CA ALA A 315 -8.64 -11.69 -14.60
C ALA A 315 -7.61 -11.01 -15.51
N SER A 316 -7.15 -11.70 -16.57
CA SER A 316 -6.21 -11.12 -17.53
C SER A 316 -6.65 -9.71 -17.97
N PRO A 317 -5.72 -8.75 -18.06
CA PRO A 317 -6.03 -7.39 -18.44
C PRO A 317 -6.75 -7.34 -19.78
N ALA A 318 -7.71 -6.42 -19.85
CA ALA A 318 -8.32 -6.00 -21.09
C ALA A 318 -7.27 -5.28 -21.95
N PHE A 319 -7.45 -5.34 -23.27
CA PHE A 319 -6.61 -4.69 -24.28
C PHE A 319 -6.17 -3.26 -23.90
N TYR A 320 -5.03 -2.83 -24.44
CA TYR A 320 -4.41 -1.52 -24.16
C TYR A 320 -5.33 -0.31 -24.42
N ASP A 321 -6.32 -0.48 -25.28
CA ASP A 321 -7.30 0.51 -25.74
C ASP A 321 -8.66 0.37 -25.04
N ASN A 322 -8.68 -0.19 -23.83
CA ASN A 322 -9.88 -0.31 -23.00
C ASN A 322 -9.70 0.30 -21.60
N SER A 323 -9.04 1.46 -21.53
CA SER A 323 -8.83 2.14 -20.24
C SER A 323 -10.16 2.45 -19.54
N PRO A 324 -10.25 2.25 -18.21
CA PRO A 324 -11.40 2.66 -17.40
C PRO A 324 -11.42 4.17 -17.15
N ASP A 325 -10.32 4.88 -17.40
CA ASP A 325 -10.20 6.30 -17.16
C ASP A 325 -10.66 7.14 -18.35
N ILE A 326 -10.99 6.53 -19.50
CA ILE A 326 -11.62 7.22 -20.63
C ILE A 326 -13.03 6.67 -20.79
N VAL A 327 -13.99 7.43 -20.27
CA VAL A 327 -15.41 7.05 -20.24
C VAL A 327 -16.17 7.85 -21.27
N ILE A 328 -16.83 7.16 -22.19
CA ILE A 328 -17.71 7.77 -23.19
C ILE A 328 -19.11 7.77 -22.61
N ASP A 329 -19.63 8.97 -22.40
CA ASP A 329 -20.95 9.13 -21.83
C ASP A 329 -22.01 9.01 -22.93
N THR A 330 -22.65 7.85 -22.95
CA THR A 330 -23.79 7.55 -23.83
C THR A 330 -25.13 7.81 -23.17
N THR A 331 -25.16 8.33 -21.94
CA THR A 331 -26.42 8.52 -21.19
C THR A 331 -27.21 9.74 -21.65
N GLY A 332 -26.57 10.69 -22.34
CA GLY A 332 -27.17 11.96 -22.74
C GLY A 332 -27.49 12.89 -21.56
N VAL A 333 -27.08 12.55 -20.34
CA VAL A 333 -27.36 13.35 -19.14
C VAL A 333 -26.48 14.60 -19.15
N ALA A 334 -27.11 15.77 -19.21
CA ALA A 334 -26.40 17.03 -19.05
C ALA A 334 -25.88 17.16 -17.61
N ARG A 335 -24.55 17.25 -17.45
CA ARG A 335 -23.90 17.48 -16.16
C ARG A 335 -23.45 18.93 -16.03
N THR A 336 -23.76 19.54 -14.90
CA THR A 336 -23.34 20.91 -14.54
C THR A 336 -21.97 20.95 -13.87
N SER A 337 -21.43 19.80 -13.46
CA SER A 337 -20.10 19.64 -12.88
C SER A 337 -19.42 18.39 -13.45
N ALA A 338 -18.09 18.32 -13.29
CA ALA A 338 -17.33 17.14 -13.71
C ALA A 338 -17.76 15.91 -12.87
N PRO A 339 -18.03 14.74 -13.50
CA PRO A 339 -18.47 13.57 -12.78
C PRO A 339 -17.37 13.00 -11.86
N THR A 340 -17.80 12.43 -10.75
CA THR A 340 -16.97 11.67 -9.82
C THR A 340 -16.64 10.28 -10.37
N GLU A 341 -15.59 9.64 -9.86
CA GLU A 341 -15.26 8.25 -10.22
C GLU A 341 -16.45 7.29 -9.97
N SER A 342 -17.20 7.50 -8.89
CA SER A 342 -18.37 6.66 -8.58
C SER A 342 -19.50 6.81 -9.60
N GLU A 343 -19.71 8.02 -10.14
CA GLU A 343 -20.69 8.25 -11.19
C GLU A 343 -20.22 7.65 -12.52
N LEU A 344 -18.94 7.83 -12.86
CA LEU A 344 -18.34 7.24 -14.05
C LEU A 344 -18.40 5.71 -14.02
N ALA A 345 -18.18 5.09 -12.87
CA ALA A 345 -18.28 3.63 -12.71
C ALA A 345 -19.70 3.08 -12.93
N LYS A 346 -20.74 3.93 -12.89
CA LYS A 346 -22.14 3.55 -13.18
C LYS A 346 -22.50 3.72 -14.65
N ILE A 347 -21.70 4.45 -15.42
CA ILE A 347 -21.88 4.54 -16.87
C ILE A 347 -21.49 3.18 -17.44
N ALA A 348 -22.45 2.51 -18.08
CA ALA A 348 -22.24 1.17 -18.59
C ALA A 348 -21.02 1.15 -19.53
N ALA A 349 -20.06 0.26 -19.23
CA ALA A 349 -19.03 -0.07 -20.21
C ALA A 349 -19.73 -0.77 -21.40
N PRO A 350 -19.43 -0.38 -22.64
CA PRO A 350 -20.02 -1.00 -23.82
C PRO A 350 -19.64 -2.49 -23.90
N GLY A 351 -20.62 -3.31 -24.28
CA GLY A 351 -20.52 -4.77 -24.35
C GLY A 351 -19.79 -5.30 -25.60
N GLY A 352 -18.58 -4.81 -25.87
CA GLY A 352 -17.71 -5.42 -26.87
C GLY A 352 -17.35 -6.86 -26.52
N THR A 353 -17.19 -7.74 -27.51
CA THR A 353 -16.68 -9.09 -27.24
C THR A 353 -15.25 -8.99 -26.71
N PRO A 354 -14.76 -9.99 -25.94
CA PRO A 354 -13.35 -10.06 -25.50
C PRO A 354 -12.32 -10.11 -26.63
N ALA A 355 -12.73 -10.07 -27.90
CA ALA A 355 -11.86 -10.01 -29.07
C ALA A 355 -11.75 -8.59 -29.68
N GLN A 356 -12.71 -7.70 -29.38
CA GLN A 356 -12.75 -6.32 -29.86
C GLN A 356 -13.45 -5.45 -28.80
N PRO A 357 -12.71 -4.85 -27.85
CA PRO A 357 -13.28 -4.04 -26.76
C PRO A 357 -13.66 -2.64 -27.24
N ARG A 358 -14.13 -2.51 -28.48
CA ARG A 358 -14.48 -1.23 -29.07
C ARG A 358 -15.88 -0.82 -28.63
N MET A 359 -16.04 0.46 -28.36
CA MET A 359 -17.33 1.06 -28.06
C MET A 359 -18.04 1.46 -29.35
N ASP A 360 -19.23 0.92 -29.61
CA ASP A 360 -20.10 1.47 -30.65
C ASP A 360 -20.63 2.84 -30.18
N VAL A 361 -20.45 3.87 -31.00
CA VAL A 361 -20.89 5.23 -30.72
C VAL A 361 -21.77 5.72 -31.86
N SER A 362 -23.05 5.96 -31.58
CA SER A 362 -24.02 6.51 -32.55
C SER A 362 -24.14 8.03 -32.49
N ASP A 363 -23.84 8.63 -31.32
CA ASP A 363 -23.81 10.08 -31.19
C ASP A 363 -22.57 10.65 -31.89
N ARG A 364 -22.74 11.71 -32.68
CA ARG A 364 -21.64 12.40 -33.36
C ARG A 364 -20.94 13.41 -32.48
N HIS A 365 -21.51 13.75 -31.32
CA HIS A 365 -20.92 14.70 -30.37
C HIS A 365 -20.92 14.20 -28.92
N PRO A 366 -20.43 12.97 -28.65
CA PRO A 366 -20.49 12.41 -27.32
C PRO A 366 -19.62 13.19 -26.34
N LYS A 367 -20.02 13.20 -25.08
CA LYS A 367 -19.18 13.67 -23.98
C LYS A 367 -18.22 12.54 -23.60
N VAL A 368 -16.93 12.87 -23.50
CA VAL A 368 -15.90 11.94 -23.01
C VAL A 368 -15.29 12.50 -21.76
N HIS A 369 -15.26 11.68 -20.71
CA HIS A 369 -14.67 12.00 -19.43
C HIS A 369 -13.34 11.29 -19.28
N VAL A 370 -12.28 12.05 -19.04
CA VAL A 370 -10.96 11.53 -18.71
C VAL A 370 -10.72 11.66 -17.22
N LEU A 371 -10.67 10.54 -16.50
CA LEU A 371 -10.45 10.50 -15.06
C LEU A 371 -8.95 10.50 -14.74
N VAL A 372 -8.51 11.56 -14.05
CA VAL A 372 -7.11 11.79 -13.69
C VAL A 372 -6.84 11.37 -12.26
N HIS A 373 -5.75 10.63 -12.06
CA HIS A 373 -5.24 10.21 -10.75
C HIS A 373 -3.97 10.97 -10.40
N HIS A 374 -3.73 11.15 -9.10
CA HIS A 374 -2.54 11.82 -8.60
C HIS A 374 -1.96 11.06 -7.40
N ARG A 375 -0.64 10.89 -7.38
CA ARG A 375 0.09 10.28 -6.27
C ARG A 375 1.14 11.25 -5.77
N ALA A 376 0.79 11.98 -4.72
CA ALA A 376 1.69 12.80 -3.91
C ALA A 376 1.02 13.10 -2.56
N SER A 377 1.78 13.55 -1.56
CA SER A 377 1.23 14.05 -0.30
C SER A 377 0.51 15.40 -0.47
N THR A 378 0.92 16.20 -1.45
CA THR A 378 0.31 17.48 -1.78
C THR A 378 -0.66 17.33 -2.95
N PRO A 379 -1.91 17.80 -2.84
CA PRO A 379 -2.82 17.86 -3.98
C PRO A 379 -2.25 18.71 -5.12
N ALA A 380 -2.49 18.28 -6.36
CA ALA A 380 -2.19 19.10 -7.53
C ALA A 380 -3.39 20.01 -7.84
N THR A 381 -3.13 21.31 -7.97
CA THR A 381 -4.18 22.28 -8.27
C THR A 381 -4.61 22.18 -9.72
N SER A 382 -5.79 22.72 -10.01
CA SER A 382 -6.38 22.74 -11.35
C SER A 382 -5.50 23.39 -12.41
N ALA A 383 -4.81 24.47 -12.05
CA ALA A 383 -3.86 25.15 -12.94
C ALA A 383 -2.61 24.32 -13.25
N GLN A 384 -2.28 23.35 -12.39
CA GLN A 384 -1.09 22.52 -12.55
C GLN A 384 -1.32 21.33 -13.46
N VAL A 385 -2.55 20.82 -13.57
CA VAL A 385 -2.86 19.60 -14.33
C VAL A 385 -3.52 19.93 -15.65
N ARG A 386 -3.02 19.31 -16.73
CA ARG A 386 -3.58 19.40 -18.07
C ARG A 386 -3.78 18.01 -18.65
N VAL A 387 -4.89 17.83 -19.36
CA VAL A 387 -5.21 16.61 -20.10
C VAL A 387 -5.31 16.98 -21.56
N ALA A 388 -4.55 16.30 -22.42
CA ALA A 388 -4.72 16.33 -23.86
C ALA A 388 -5.56 15.13 -24.29
N LEU A 389 -6.51 15.35 -25.21
CA LEU A 389 -7.25 14.27 -25.86
C LEU A 389 -7.09 14.36 -27.37
N ILE A 390 -6.46 13.35 -27.94
CA ILE A 390 -6.18 13.25 -29.37
C ILE A 390 -6.77 11.96 -29.93
N ARG A 391 -6.94 11.94 -31.26
CA ARG A 391 -7.53 10.82 -31.97
C ARG A 391 -6.71 10.45 -33.21
N HIS A 392 -6.80 9.18 -33.59
CA HIS A 392 -6.24 8.64 -34.83
C HIS A 392 -7.17 7.56 -35.38
N ALA A 393 -7.34 7.50 -36.71
CA ALA A 393 -8.09 6.40 -37.34
C ALA A 393 -7.33 5.09 -37.18
N VAL A 394 -7.97 4.03 -36.69
CA VAL A 394 -7.29 2.74 -36.48
C VAL A 394 -6.96 2.14 -37.83
N PRO A 395 -5.67 1.90 -38.16
CA PRO A 395 -5.31 1.31 -39.44
C PRO A 395 -5.82 -0.13 -39.57
N ALA A 396 -5.88 -0.65 -40.80
CA ALA A 396 -6.39 -2.00 -41.08
C ALA A 396 -5.63 -3.12 -40.34
N ASN A 397 -4.34 -2.92 -40.06
CA ASN A 397 -3.53 -3.87 -39.29
C ASN A 397 -3.76 -3.78 -37.76
N GLY A 398 -4.60 -2.86 -37.29
CA GLY A 398 -4.90 -2.61 -35.88
C GLY A 398 -3.79 -1.91 -35.09
N VAL A 399 -2.65 -1.60 -35.72
CA VAL A 399 -1.48 -1.01 -35.07
C VAL A 399 -1.45 0.49 -35.36
N VAL A 400 -1.72 1.30 -34.34
CA VAL A 400 -1.62 2.76 -34.45
C VAL A 400 -0.17 3.20 -34.26
N PRO A 401 0.47 3.82 -35.27
CA PRO A 401 1.84 4.29 -35.17
C PRO A 401 1.94 5.53 -34.28
N LEU A 402 3.00 5.60 -33.47
CA LEU A 402 3.28 6.79 -32.68
C LEU A 402 3.90 7.90 -33.52
N GLY A 403 4.77 7.54 -34.47
CA GLY A 403 5.47 8.49 -35.34
C GLY A 403 6.23 9.56 -34.53
N GLY A 404 6.17 10.82 -35.00
CA GLY A 404 6.73 11.99 -34.35
C GLY A 404 5.85 12.61 -33.26
N LEU A 405 4.72 11.99 -32.89
CA LEU A 405 3.75 12.57 -31.95
C LEU A 405 4.36 12.90 -30.59
N TRP A 406 5.06 11.93 -29.98
CA TRP A 406 5.51 12.08 -28.60
C TRP A 406 6.56 13.17 -28.39
N PRO A 407 7.61 13.29 -29.23
CA PRO A 407 8.53 14.42 -29.16
C PRO A 407 7.84 15.79 -29.28
N VAL A 408 6.83 15.90 -30.15
CA VAL A 408 6.05 17.11 -30.34
C VAL A 408 5.24 17.47 -29.08
N LEU A 409 4.54 16.49 -28.49
CA LEU A 409 3.79 16.69 -27.26
C LEU A 409 4.72 17.02 -26.08
N ALA A 410 5.85 16.34 -25.94
CA ALA A 410 6.80 16.59 -24.87
C ALA A 410 7.41 18.00 -24.94
N THR A 411 7.73 18.47 -26.15
CA THR A 411 8.23 19.84 -26.37
C THR A 411 7.17 20.87 -26.01
N ALA A 412 5.93 20.66 -26.46
CA ALA A 412 4.83 21.58 -26.19
C ALA A 412 4.44 21.62 -24.71
N ALA A 413 4.50 20.47 -24.02
CA ALA A 413 4.28 20.37 -22.57
C ALA A 413 5.30 21.22 -21.79
N GLN A 414 6.54 21.31 -22.27
CA GLN A 414 7.56 22.16 -21.65
C GLN A 414 7.35 23.65 -21.94
N ALA A 415 6.95 23.99 -23.16
CA ALA A 415 6.71 25.35 -23.60
C ALA A 415 5.36 25.93 -23.15
N GLY A 416 4.42 25.09 -22.71
CA GLY A 416 3.06 25.51 -22.34
C GLY A 416 2.20 25.92 -23.54
N THR A 417 2.51 25.41 -24.74
CA THR A 417 1.84 25.75 -26.00
C THR A 417 1.04 24.57 -26.55
N SER A 418 0.14 24.83 -27.52
CA SER A 418 -0.55 23.77 -28.26
C SER A 418 0.24 23.46 -29.53
N PRO A 419 0.73 22.22 -29.74
CA PRO A 419 1.46 21.87 -30.95
C PRO A 419 0.53 21.56 -32.13
N ALA A 420 1.10 21.62 -33.34
CA ALA A 420 0.53 20.94 -34.51
C ALA A 420 0.83 19.44 -34.39
N LEU A 421 -0.18 18.59 -34.64
CA LEU A 421 -0.05 17.15 -34.48
C LEU A 421 0.42 16.48 -35.79
N PRO A 422 1.44 15.61 -35.75
CA PRO A 422 1.98 14.93 -36.94
C PRO A 422 1.22 13.63 -37.24
N ASP A 423 1.58 12.98 -38.35
CA ASP A 423 1.27 11.58 -38.64
C ASP A 423 -0.21 11.21 -38.50
N ASN A 424 -1.09 12.05 -39.04
CA ASN A 424 -2.55 11.91 -39.01
C ASN A 424 -3.21 11.94 -37.62
N TRP A 425 -2.45 12.26 -36.57
CA TRP A 425 -3.04 12.58 -35.28
C TRP A 425 -3.79 13.90 -35.35
N THR A 426 -5.00 13.92 -34.80
CA THR A 426 -5.82 15.12 -34.72
C THR A 426 -6.34 15.32 -33.30
N LYS A 427 -6.73 16.56 -32.97
CA LYS A 427 -7.41 16.84 -31.70
C LYS A 427 -8.76 16.12 -31.69
N ALA A 428 -9.12 15.50 -30.56
CA ALA A 428 -10.40 14.80 -30.46
C ALA A 428 -11.60 15.77 -30.28
N ALA A 429 -11.32 16.98 -29.78
CA ALA A 429 -12.30 18.03 -29.53
C ALA A 429 -11.84 19.36 -30.16
N SER A 430 -12.66 20.42 -30.04
CA SER A 430 -12.30 21.76 -30.52
C SER A 430 -11.01 22.31 -29.89
N THR A 431 -10.73 21.92 -28.64
CA THR A 431 -9.50 22.20 -27.90
C THR A 431 -8.67 20.93 -27.73
N LEU A 432 -7.34 21.05 -27.86
CA LEU A 432 -6.42 19.92 -27.66
C LEU A 432 -6.31 19.56 -26.18
N THR A 433 -6.12 20.57 -25.33
CA THR A 433 -5.88 20.41 -23.90
C THR A 433 -6.93 21.13 -23.07
N LEU A 434 -7.34 20.51 -21.97
CA LEU A 434 -8.18 21.11 -20.95
C LEU A 434 -7.52 20.97 -19.57
N SER A 435 -7.77 21.94 -18.69
CA SER A 435 -7.41 21.87 -17.26
C SER A 435 -8.53 21.23 -16.46
N LEU A 436 -8.22 20.79 -15.23
CA LEU A 436 -9.25 20.39 -14.27
C LEU A 436 -10.16 21.58 -13.91
N ASP A 437 -11.33 21.28 -13.33
CA ASP A 437 -12.20 22.29 -12.72
C ASP A 437 -11.40 23.15 -11.71
N PRO A 438 -11.42 24.49 -11.82
CA PRO A 438 -10.71 25.41 -10.93
C PRO A 438 -10.90 25.12 -9.44
N ASN A 439 -12.09 24.66 -9.05
CA ASN A 439 -12.49 24.46 -7.66
C ASN A 439 -12.25 23.03 -7.15
N ALA A 440 -11.67 22.15 -7.98
CA ALA A 440 -11.54 20.74 -7.67
C ALA A 440 -10.09 20.24 -7.88
N PRO A 441 -9.17 20.45 -6.90
CA PRO A 441 -7.83 19.89 -6.99
C PRO A 441 -7.88 18.36 -7.05
N VAL A 442 -6.86 17.76 -7.67
CA VAL A 442 -6.69 16.30 -7.70
C VAL A 442 -5.75 15.87 -6.56
N ASP A 443 -6.18 14.86 -5.83
CA ASP A 443 -5.51 14.31 -4.65
C ASP A 443 -5.58 12.78 -4.78
N PRO A 444 -4.61 12.01 -4.25
CA PRO A 444 -4.71 10.56 -4.11
C PRO A 444 -6.08 10.02 -3.69
N ARG A 445 -6.84 10.76 -2.88
CA ARG A 445 -8.17 10.36 -2.38
C ARG A 445 -9.31 10.64 -3.34
N THR A 446 -9.12 11.59 -4.25
CA THR A 446 -10.20 12.16 -5.04
C THR A 446 -9.71 12.42 -6.46
N PRO A 447 -9.76 11.40 -7.33
CA PRO A 447 -9.50 11.60 -8.75
C PRO A 447 -10.51 12.58 -9.36
N ARG A 448 -10.14 13.20 -10.48
CA ARG A 448 -10.91 14.27 -11.12
C ARG A 448 -11.10 14.02 -12.60
N ALA A 449 -12.32 14.18 -13.08
CA ALA A 449 -12.63 14.05 -14.49
C ALA A 449 -12.44 15.38 -15.23
N VAL A 450 -11.94 15.29 -16.46
CA VAL A 450 -11.99 16.36 -17.46
C VAL A 450 -12.95 15.95 -18.56
N THR A 451 -13.88 16.84 -18.92
CA THR A 451 -14.92 16.53 -19.91
C THR A 451 -14.61 17.19 -21.25
N PHE A 452 -14.48 16.37 -22.28
CA PHE A 452 -14.37 16.77 -23.67
C PHE A 452 -15.71 16.58 -24.39
N THR A 453 -16.01 17.44 -25.36
CA THR A 453 -17.08 17.21 -26.32
C THR A 453 -16.42 16.89 -27.65
N LEU A 454 -16.57 15.65 -28.10
CA LEU A 454 -15.94 15.21 -29.33
C LEU A 454 -16.78 15.65 -30.53
N ASP A 455 -16.18 15.61 -31.71
CA ASP A 455 -16.85 15.87 -32.98
C ASP A 455 -16.46 14.76 -33.96
N PHE A 456 -17.45 13.95 -34.33
CA PHE A 456 -17.34 12.84 -35.29
C PHE A 456 -18.20 13.08 -36.55
N THR A 457 -18.53 14.34 -36.85
CA THR A 457 -19.37 14.68 -38.01
C THR A 457 -18.72 14.32 -39.34
N GLY A 458 -17.38 14.34 -39.42
CA GLY A 458 -16.62 13.98 -40.61
C GLY A 458 -16.28 12.50 -40.76
N ASP A 459 -16.62 11.66 -39.77
CA ASP A 459 -16.26 10.23 -39.77
C ASP A 459 -17.41 9.39 -40.35
N SER A 460 -17.08 8.31 -41.06
CA SER A 460 -18.05 7.40 -41.68
C SER A 460 -18.51 6.31 -40.71
N PRO A 461 -19.76 5.80 -40.82
CA PRO A 461 -20.15 4.58 -40.14
C PRO A 461 -19.18 3.43 -40.43
N GLY A 462 -18.76 2.71 -39.40
CA GLY A 462 -17.75 1.66 -39.46
C GLY A 462 -16.32 2.15 -39.19
N ASP A 463 -16.07 3.46 -39.19
CA ASP A 463 -14.74 4.00 -38.87
C ASP A 463 -14.37 3.65 -37.43
N ALA A 464 -13.21 3.02 -37.27
CA ALA A 464 -12.63 2.72 -35.99
C ALA A 464 -11.67 3.84 -35.59
N ILE A 465 -11.89 4.45 -34.44
CA ILE A 465 -11.10 5.59 -33.95
C ILE A 465 -10.45 5.20 -32.62
N LEU A 466 -9.15 5.46 -32.49
CA LEU A 466 -8.43 5.39 -31.23
C LEU A 466 -8.42 6.77 -30.59
N LEU A 467 -8.89 6.88 -29.36
CA LEU A 467 -8.70 8.03 -28.49
C LEU A 467 -7.48 7.79 -27.60
N LEU A 468 -6.58 8.76 -27.56
CA LEU A 468 -5.41 8.75 -26.67
C LEU A 468 -5.50 9.95 -25.73
N ALA A 469 -5.62 9.66 -24.44
CA ALA A 469 -5.55 10.67 -23.40
C ALA A 469 -4.11 10.75 -22.86
N VAL A 470 -3.61 11.97 -22.73
CA VAL A 470 -2.27 12.25 -22.17
C VAL A 470 -2.44 13.23 -21.02
N VAL A 471 -2.03 12.83 -19.81
CA VAL A 471 -2.05 13.69 -18.63
C VAL A 471 -0.67 14.22 -18.29
N MET A 472 -0.60 15.48 -17.91
CA MET A 472 0.63 16.13 -17.46
C MET A 472 0.35 17.09 -16.33
N SER A 473 1.34 17.27 -15.45
CA SER A 473 1.33 18.37 -14.49
C SER A 473 2.59 19.22 -14.59
N THR A 474 2.56 20.42 -14.01
CA THR A 474 3.75 21.28 -13.95
C THR A 474 4.92 20.64 -13.19
N THR A 475 4.63 19.77 -12.22
CA THR A 475 5.61 19.03 -11.41
C THR A 475 5.94 17.64 -11.96
N ASN A 476 5.17 17.17 -12.93
CA ASN A 476 5.27 15.83 -13.51
C ASN A 476 4.89 15.89 -14.99
N ARG A 477 5.85 16.38 -15.79
CA ARG A 477 5.71 16.55 -17.24
C ARG A 477 6.09 15.27 -17.97
N ILE A 478 5.46 15.04 -19.11
CA ILE A 478 5.87 14.00 -20.05
C ILE A 478 7.27 14.30 -20.62
N THR A 479 8.05 13.27 -20.89
CA THR A 479 9.42 13.36 -21.39
C THR A 479 9.74 12.24 -22.38
N ALA A 480 10.92 12.29 -23.02
CA ALA A 480 11.39 11.18 -23.85
C ALA A 480 11.64 9.87 -23.06
N ALA A 481 11.77 9.95 -21.73
CA ALA A 481 11.92 8.76 -20.89
C ALA A 481 10.66 7.88 -20.89
N ASP A 482 9.48 8.47 -21.15
CA ASP A 482 8.21 7.76 -21.27
C ASP A 482 8.14 6.80 -22.46
N LEU A 483 9.07 6.92 -23.42
CA LEU A 483 9.18 5.99 -24.56
C LEU A 483 10.06 4.79 -24.26
N GLN A 484 10.77 4.76 -23.13
CA GLN A 484 11.77 3.73 -22.87
C GLN A 484 11.11 2.37 -22.67
N LEU A 485 11.54 1.39 -23.46
CA LEU A 485 11.20 -0.02 -23.31
C LEU A 485 12.50 -0.82 -23.17
N THR A 486 12.44 -1.99 -22.55
CA THR A 486 13.60 -2.88 -22.49
C THR A 486 13.29 -4.17 -23.24
N PRO A 487 13.87 -4.40 -24.43
CA PRO A 487 14.73 -3.50 -25.23
C PRO A 487 13.94 -2.48 -26.10
N GLY A 488 14.52 -1.31 -26.37
CA GLY A 488 14.08 -0.38 -27.42
C GLY A 488 13.29 0.86 -26.96
N THR A 489 12.54 1.46 -27.87
CA THR A 489 11.67 2.60 -27.60
C THR A 489 10.29 2.35 -28.19
N ALA A 490 9.25 2.85 -27.52
CA ALA A 490 7.88 2.75 -27.99
C ALA A 490 7.72 3.41 -29.37
N ALA A 491 7.24 2.63 -30.34
CA ALA A 491 6.95 3.03 -31.72
C ALA A 491 5.45 2.97 -32.04
N THR A 492 4.67 2.26 -31.23
CA THR A 492 3.22 2.12 -31.37
C THR A 492 2.48 2.69 -30.15
N THR A 493 1.19 2.97 -30.30
CA THR A 493 0.38 3.47 -29.18
C THR A 493 0.25 2.44 -28.05
N GLU A 494 0.15 1.14 -28.37
CA GLU A 494 0.16 0.07 -27.37
C GLU A 494 1.44 0.10 -26.52
N GLN A 495 2.59 0.22 -27.19
CA GLN A 495 3.89 0.30 -26.54
C GLN A 495 3.99 1.55 -25.65
N LEU A 496 3.48 2.70 -26.10
CA LEU A 496 3.44 3.92 -25.30
C LEU A 496 2.52 3.79 -24.08
N VAL A 497 1.34 3.21 -24.25
CA VAL A 497 0.42 2.95 -23.13
C VAL A 497 1.07 2.01 -22.12
N SER A 498 1.89 1.05 -22.55
CA SER A 498 2.64 0.20 -21.64
C SER A 498 3.80 0.95 -20.95
N SER A 499 4.58 1.75 -21.69
CA SER A 499 5.80 2.36 -21.16
C SER A 499 5.57 3.63 -20.34
N SER A 500 4.46 4.34 -20.55
CA SER A 500 4.21 5.65 -19.92
C SER A 500 3.07 5.61 -18.91
N PRO A 501 3.25 6.18 -17.71
CA PRO A 501 2.17 6.33 -16.73
C PRO A 501 1.17 7.43 -17.12
N HIS A 502 1.56 8.31 -18.06
CA HIS A 502 0.81 9.50 -18.44
C HIS A 502 -0.29 9.25 -19.47
N VAL A 503 -0.37 8.04 -20.03
CA VAL A 503 -1.11 7.79 -21.25
C VAL A 503 -2.11 6.66 -21.07
N ALA A 504 -3.34 6.87 -21.52
CA ALA A 504 -4.35 5.82 -21.62
C ALA A 504 -5.05 5.89 -22.97
N ALA A 505 -5.56 4.75 -23.45
CA ALA A 505 -6.22 4.68 -24.74
C ALA A 505 -7.62 4.06 -24.64
N ARG A 506 -8.48 4.46 -25.59
CA ARG A 506 -9.84 3.96 -25.75
C ARG A 506 -10.19 3.84 -27.23
N SER A 507 -10.57 2.66 -27.70
CA SER A 507 -11.06 2.48 -29.07
C SER A 507 -12.58 2.56 -29.17
N ILE A 508 -13.05 3.16 -30.25
CA ILE A 508 -14.47 3.29 -30.60
C ILE A 508 -14.72 2.90 -32.04
N VAL A 509 -15.96 2.59 -32.37
CA VAL A 509 -16.46 2.44 -33.74
C VAL A 509 -17.66 3.35 -33.91
N ILE A 510 -17.63 4.12 -35.00
CA ILE A 510 -18.74 5.00 -35.37
C ILE A 510 -19.88 4.15 -35.94
N ARG A 511 -21.10 4.34 -35.45
CA ARG A 511 -22.30 3.67 -35.97
C ARG A 511 -23.07 4.49 -37.00
#